data_AF-A0A8S1A4T9-F1
#
_entry.id   AF-A0A8S1A4T9-F1
#
_cell.length_a   1.000
_cell.length_b   1.000
_cell.length_c   1.000
_cell.angle_alpha   90.00
_cell.angle_beta   90.00
_cell.angle_gamma   90.00
#
_symmetry.space_group_name_H-M   'P 1'
#
loop_
_entity.id
_entity.type
_entity.pdbx_description
1 polymer ?
#
loop_
_entity_poly.entity_id
_entity_poly.type
_entity_poly.pdbx_seq_one_letter_code
_entity_poly.pdbx_strand_id
1 'polypeptide(L)' 'MWWFIFICVINVKTFGVLASNSSVKASESICSLKQFQCTNGKCIPRMWVCDLERDCEDNSDEEIEECKKGQ' A
#
# COMPACT_ATOMS: atom_id res chain seq x y z
N MET A 1 43.64 -12.61 -12.48
CA MET A 1 43.09 -13.94 -12.81
C MET A 1 42.57 -14.59 -11.53
N TRP A 2 41.33 -15.10 -11.57
CA TRP A 2 40.75 -15.94 -10.51
C TRP A 2 40.44 -15.32 -9.15
N TRP A 3 40.04 -14.04 -9.13
CA TRP A 3 39.25 -13.47 -8.02
C TRP A 3 37.85 -12.99 -8.47
N PHE A 4 37.60 -12.95 -9.78
CA PHE A 4 36.32 -12.56 -10.38
C PHE A 4 35.38 -13.74 -10.69
N ILE A 5 35.83 -14.99 -10.53
CA ILE A 5 35.04 -16.18 -10.89
C ILE A 5 34.13 -16.65 -9.74
N PHE A 6 34.32 -16.14 -8.52
CA PHE A 6 33.44 -16.46 -7.38
C PHE A 6 32.18 -15.59 -7.28
N ILE A 7 32.04 -14.53 -8.09
CA ILE A 7 30.89 -13.61 -8.03
C ILE A 7 29.75 -14.04 -9.00
N CYS A 8 30.00 -15.00 -9.91
CA CYS A 8 29.07 -15.28 -11.02
C CYS A 8 28.19 -16.54 -10.86
N VAL A 9 28.43 -17.40 -9.85
CA VAL A 9 27.70 -18.69 -9.70
C VAL A 9 26.69 -18.70 -8.53
N ILE A 10 26.58 -17.60 -7.80
CA ILE A 10 25.57 -17.44 -6.74
C ILE A 10 24.48 -16.45 -7.18
N ASN A 11 24.10 -16.52 -8.46
CA ASN A 11 22.95 -15.78 -8.97
C ASN A 11 22.12 -16.63 -9.94
N VAL A 12 20.90 -16.93 -9.50
CA VAL A 12 19.72 -17.29 -10.31
C VAL A 12 19.51 -18.78 -10.63
N LYS A 13 19.20 -19.60 -9.60
CA LYS A 13 18.30 -20.78 -9.75
C LYS A 13 17.28 -21.04 -8.62
N THR A 14 17.10 -20.13 -7.67
CA THR A 14 15.94 -20.17 -6.71
C THR A 14 15.29 -18.80 -6.52
N PHE A 15 15.35 -17.94 -7.52
CA PHE A 15 14.44 -16.79 -7.65
C PHE A 15 13.54 -16.96 -8.88
N GLY A 16 13.04 -18.19 -9.05
CA GLY A 16 11.88 -18.47 -9.89
C GLY A 16 10.59 -18.04 -9.19
N VAL A 17 10.42 -16.76 -8.89
CA VAL A 17 9.11 -16.19 -8.50
C VAL A 17 8.83 -14.97 -9.38
N LEU A 18 8.70 -15.25 -10.68
CA LEU A 18 7.83 -14.47 -11.57
C LEU A 18 6.40 -15.01 -11.45
N ALA A 19 5.87 -15.04 -10.22
CA ALA A 19 4.47 -15.33 -9.97
C ALA A 19 4.08 -14.55 -8.71
N SER A 20 3.55 -13.35 -8.94
CA SER A 20 2.77 -12.52 -8.04
C SER A 20 3.04 -12.71 -6.54
N ASN A 21 3.88 -11.84 -5.96
CA ASN A 21 3.56 -11.32 -4.64
C ASN A 21 3.74 -9.81 -4.70
N SER A 22 2.64 -9.14 -5.03
CA SER A 22 2.44 -7.73 -4.71
C SER A 22 2.41 -7.59 -3.18
N SER A 23 3.58 -7.75 -2.55
CA SER A 23 3.78 -7.29 -1.18
C SER A 23 4.09 -5.80 -1.28
N VAL A 24 3.00 -5.04 -1.36
CA VAL A 24 2.93 -3.59 -1.14
C VAL A 24 3.90 -3.23 -0.02
N LYS A 25 5.07 -2.69 -0.37
CA LYS A 25 5.94 -2.01 0.58
C LYS A 25 5.82 -0.52 0.30
N ALA A 26 4.69 0.03 0.72
CA ALA A 26 4.49 1.46 0.82
C ALA A 26 4.53 1.82 2.31
N SER A 27 5.56 2.58 2.68
CA SER A 27 5.55 3.64 3.69
C SER A 27 4.63 3.43 4.91
N GLU A 28 5.22 3.20 6.08
CA GLU A 28 4.74 3.59 7.42
C GLU A 28 3.33 4.23 7.47
N SER A 29 2.32 3.39 7.21
CA SER A 29 0.87 3.60 7.29
C SER A 29 0.23 2.29 6.82
N ILE A 30 -0.81 1.81 7.50
CA ILE A 30 -1.24 0.38 7.45
C ILE A 30 -2.08 0.05 6.18
N CYS A 31 -2.24 1.01 5.26
CA CYS A 31 -3.12 0.90 4.09
C CYS A 31 -2.39 0.91 2.74
N SER A 32 -3.01 0.37 1.69
CA SER A 32 -2.48 0.46 0.32
C SER A 32 -2.43 1.91 -0.19
N LEU A 33 -1.59 2.19 -1.19
CA LEU A 33 -1.45 3.51 -1.84
C LEU A 33 -2.77 4.12 -2.39
N LYS A 34 -3.78 3.28 -2.63
CA LYS A 34 -5.11 3.69 -3.13
C LYS A 34 -6.20 3.63 -2.07
N GLN A 35 -5.81 3.46 -0.81
CA GLN A 35 -6.71 3.38 0.33
C GLN A 35 -6.52 4.60 1.22
N PHE A 36 -7.59 4.99 1.89
CA PHE A 36 -7.63 5.98 2.95
C PHE A 36 -7.70 5.25 4.29
N GLN A 37 -6.95 5.75 5.27
CA GLN A 37 -6.96 5.22 6.63
C GLN A 37 -7.91 6.06 7.46
N CYS A 38 -9.03 5.47 7.90
CA CYS A 38 -9.95 6.06 8.86
C CYS A 38 -9.19 6.40 10.16
N THR A 39 -9.71 7.34 10.97
CA THR A 39 -9.11 7.66 12.28
C THR A 39 -9.10 6.45 13.23
N ASN A 40 -10.05 5.53 13.08
CA ASN A 40 -10.09 4.25 13.79
C ASN A 40 -8.95 3.28 13.36
N GLY A 41 -8.32 3.51 12.21
CA GLY A 41 -7.27 2.66 11.65
C GLY A 41 -7.76 1.65 10.60
N LYS A 42 -9.07 1.63 10.31
CA LYS A 42 -9.65 0.89 9.20
C LYS A 42 -9.18 1.47 7.86
N CYS A 43 -8.92 0.61 6.87
CA CYS A 43 -8.58 1.03 5.51
C CYS A 43 -9.81 0.90 4.61
N ILE A 44 -10.17 1.96 3.92
CA ILE A 44 -11.22 1.98 2.90
C ILE A 44 -10.63 2.45 1.55
N PRO A 45 -11.24 2.15 0.40
CA PRO A 45 -10.83 2.71 -0.89
C PRO A 45 -10.91 4.24 -0.87
N ARG A 46 -9.93 4.93 -1.47
CA ARG A 46 -9.98 6.41 -1.61
C ARG A 46 -11.18 6.92 -2.41
N MET A 47 -11.86 6.06 -3.16
CA MET A 47 -13.06 6.43 -3.91
C MET A 47 -14.31 6.51 -3.02
N TRP A 48 -14.26 5.93 -1.83
CA TRP A 48 -15.31 5.95 -0.80
C TRP A 48 -15.05 7.03 0.25
N VAL A 49 -14.32 8.07 -0.14
CA VAL A 49 -14.06 9.23 0.72
C VAL A 49 -14.86 10.36 0.10
N CYS A 50 -15.72 10.99 0.88
CA CYS A 50 -16.68 12.00 0.42
C CYS A 50 -17.71 11.49 -0.60
N ASP A 51 -18.16 10.24 -0.48
CA ASP A 51 -19.15 9.68 -1.40
C ASP A 51 -20.59 9.74 -0.87
N LEU A 52 -20.79 10.42 0.26
CA LEU A 52 -22.05 10.57 0.98
C LEU A 52 -22.52 9.30 1.69
N GLU A 53 -21.68 8.27 1.74
CA GLU A 53 -21.91 7.04 2.51
C GLU A 53 -20.89 6.91 3.64
N ARG A 54 -21.33 6.35 4.77
CA ARG A 54 -20.44 6.11 5.91
C ARG A 54 -19.77 4.75 5.76
N ASP A 55 -18.54 4.76 5.28
CA ASP A 55 -17.67 3.60 5.18
C ASP A 55 -16.72 3.44 6.39
N CYS A 56 -16.31 4.54 7.02
CA CYS A 56 -15.60 4.51 8.30
C CYS A 56 -16.59 4.43 9.47
N GLU A 57 -16.28 3.59 10.48
CA GLU A 57 -17.14 3.46 11.68
C GLU A 57 -17.28 4.79 12.46
N ASP A 58 -16.23 5.60 12.40
CA ASP A 58 -16.12 6.94 12.98
C ASP A 58 -16.53 8.06 12.02
N ASN A 59 -16.98 7.74 10.80
CA ASN A 59 -17.44 8.71 9.79
C ASN A 59 -16.35 9.75 9.40
N SER A 60 -15.07 9.39 9.57
CA SER A 60 -13.93 10.26 9.23
C SER A 60 -13.68 10.40 7.74
N ASP A 61 -14.18 9.46 6.95
CA ASP A 61 -14.27 9.50 5.49
C ASP A 61 -15.22 10.58 4.97
N GLU A 62 -16.28 10.87 5.73
CA GLU A 62 -17.33 11.84 5.36
C GLU A 62 -17.23 13.15 6.16
N GLU A 63 -16.14 13.35 6.91
CA GLU A 63 -15.94 14.58 7.66
C GLU A 63 -15.70 15.75 6.68
N ILE A 64 -16.55 16.77 6.75
CA ILE A 64 -16.53 17.92 5.85
C ILE A 64 -15.16 18.60 5.81
N GLU A 65 -14.48 18.69 6.95
CA GLU A 65 -13.17 19.34 7.05
C GLU A 65 -12.06 18.49 6.42
N GLU A 66 -12.21 17.17 6.38
CA GLU A 66 -11.28 16.29 5.67
C GLU A 66 -11.58 16.29 4.16
N CYS A 67 -12.87 16.34 3.80
CA CYS A 67 -13.31 16.42 2.42
C CYS A 67 -12.84 17.69 1.69
N LYS A 68 -12.76 18.81 2.43
CA LYS A 68 -12.28 20.09 1.89
C LYS A 68 -10.76 20.14 1.67
N LYS A 69 -9.97 19.18 2.18
CA LYS A 69 -8.50 19.19 2.08
C LYS A 69 -7.96 18.45 0.87
N GLY A 70 -8.80 17.72 0.12
CA GLY A 70 -8.33 16.63 -0.75
C GLY A 70 -9.01 16.45 -2.11
N GLN A 71 -9.70 17.47 -2.64
CA GLN A 71 -9.96 17.57 -4.08
C GLN A 71 -8.98 18.53 -4.75
#